data_AF-A0A2V6NNX6-F1
#
_entry.id   AF-A0A2V6NNX6-F1
#
_cell.length_a   1.000
_cell.length_b   1.000
_cell.length_c   1.000
_cell.angle_alpha   90.00
_cell.angle_beta   90.00
_cell.angle_gamma   90.00
#
_symmetry.space_group_name_H-M   'P 1'
#
loop_
_entity.id
_entity.type
_entity.pdbx_description
1 polymer ?
#
loop_
_entity_poly.entity_id
_entity_poly.type
_entity_poly.pdbx_seq_one_letter_code
_entity_poly.pdbx_strand_id
1 'polypeptide(L)'
;MQAKTIDALSPSFFDVSNAIGSAVDGDTVAVPAGTATWTDQLVVTKAITLMGKTTTDSVAGTAQDNTTITSNTTAASLIQLNTCSPASTCGAKTYRITGITFRDARATKHVIAIRGQSNQARVDHCHFGINYSSVILITDGVYGVADHNVMAVCGGCQPFKGDNGNVGSSDGSGDAAWALPAEWSSGHFFFIEDNLFTGGGTNLRGIYDVTIGGKAVIRYNKLVNMVLSGAHGTEGGQGVRGSRALAMYGNTISNTISGTPGGTRSGGILFYNNTEISKPASPNHFTLSYYREYTSFAGGSWKGANGANSWDINETEGTSTSTIGTGGYNAGHSSHVYASGTVASGSGTSLKSSGAPNWPTDKWKNFQVRRVSDGKLSFIWGNSSDTLNLESSCINGGCTEANPKDSTWWKNGDQYEIRRVLVALDQSGRGQGDLLSGTKPTPVAWPHQQLEPCYSWNNRNPDGGHIDLGAATAANSIVLNRDYYNEVAGGQQTSSTSPFNGTSGVGWGTLANRPTSGVGGTDITGATTNPPGTAYWATDVASVNGSTDKGALYVWRGGGWVLYYQPYTYPHPLTRDLQPPSNLQVVP
;
A
#
# COMPACT_ATOMS: atom_id res chain seq x y z
N MET A 1 21.83 -8.41 32.62
CA MET A 1 22.90 -9.38 32.29
C MET A 1 23.57 -8.91 31.02
N GLN A 2 24.89 -9.11 30.88
CA GLN A 2 25.61 -8.82 29.64
C GLN A 2 25.18 -9.81 28.56
N ALA A 3 24.85 -9.31 27.36
CA ALA A 3 24.52 -10.14 26.21
C ALA A 3 25.66 -11.12 25.89
N LYS A 4 25.32 -12.38 25.63
CA LYS A 4 26.27 -13.44 25.27
C LYS A 4 26.07 -13.89 23.83
N THR A 5 27.11 -14.47 23.26
CA THR A 5 27.02 -15.26 22.03
C THR A 5 26.96 -16.74 22.39
N ILE A 6 25.99 -17.45 21.82
CA ILE A 6 25.80 -18.90 21.94
C ILE A 6 25.97 -19.50 20.56
N ASP A 7 27.04 -20.26 20.38
CA ASP A 7 27.34 -20.90 19.12
C ASP A 7 26.51 -22.18 18.96
N ALA A 8 25.75 -22.29 17.87
CA ALA A 8 25.18 -23.56 17.44
C ALA A 8 26.30 -24.46 16.91
N LEU A 9 26.24 -25.77 17.20
CA LEU A 9 27.28 -26.72 16.76
C LEU A 9 27.32 -26.89 15.23
N SER A 10 26.18 -26.71 14.57
CA SER A 10 26.04 -26.79 13.12
C SER A 10 24.82 -25.98 12.67
N PRO A 11 24.60 -25.77 11.36
CA PRO A 11 23.36 -25.14 10.86
C PRO A 11 22.12 -26.05 10.96
N SER A 12 22.24 -27.26 11.50
CA SER A 12 21.10 -28.18 11.65
C SER A 12 19.99 -27.56 12.51
N PHE A 13 18.74 -27.90 12.20
CA PHE A 13 17.58 -27.43 12.96
C PHE A 13 17.72 -27.73 14.46
N PHE A 14 18.21 -28.93 14.80
CA PHE A 14 18.40 -29.38 16.18
C PHE A 14 19.42 -28.52 16.93
N ASP A 15 20.59 -28.28 16.34
CA ASP A 15 21.66 -27.52 17.01
C ASP A 15 21.28 -26.04 17.19
N VAL A 16 20.65 -25.44 16.17
CA VAL A 16 20.15 -24.06 16.24
C VAL A 16 19.05 -23.93 17.30
N SER A 17 18.11 -24.88 17.35
CA SER A 17 17.05 -24.90 18.36
C SER A 17 17.59 -25.05 19.79
N ASN A 18 18.61 -25.90 19.99
CA ASN A 18 19.25 -26.08 21.30
C ASN A 18 20.00 -24.82 21.75
N ALA A 19 20.70 -24.15 20.83
CA ALA A 19 21.36 -22.88 21.11
C ALA A 19 20.34 -21.80 21.52
N ILE A 20 19.22 -21.69 20.80
CA ILE A 20 18.10 -20.80 21.16
C ILE A 20 17.51 -21.19 22.52
N GLY A 21 17.39 -22.48 22.82
CA GLY A 21 16.94 -22.99 24.11
C GLY A 21 17.79 -22.46 25.28
N SER A 22 19.09 -22.34 25.07
CA SER A 22 20.07 -21.85 26.05
C SER A 22 20.17 -20.32 26.12
N ALA A 23 19.71 -19.61 25.10
CA ALA A 23 19.73 -18.15 25.03
C ALA A 23 18.73 -17.48 25.99
N VAL A 24 18.98 -16.22 26.34
CA VAL A 24 18.01 -15.31 26.95
C VAL A 24 17.86 -14.04 26.10
N ASP A 25 16.86 -13.21 26.42
CA ASP A 25 16.68 -11.91 25.75
C ASP A 25 17.99 -11.09 25.80
N GLY A 26 18.39 -10.56 24.64
CA GLY A 26 19.62 -9.81 24.41
C GLY A 26 20.77 -10.64 23.82
N ASP A 27 20.71 -11.97 23.88
CA ASP A 27 21.79 -12.83 23.37
C ASP A 27 21.84 -12.90 21.83
N THR A 28 22.97 -13.34 21.31
CA THR A 28 23.17 -13.73 19.91
C THR A 28 23.30 -15.24 19.81
N VAL A 29 22.51 -15.87 18.94
CA VAL A 29 22.71 -17.26 18.52
C VAL A 29 23.47 -17.23 17.20
N ALA A 30 24.74 -17.65 17.25
CA ALA A 30 25.62 -17.68 16.10
C ALA A 30 25.54 -19.06 15.42
N VAL A 31 25.07 -19.08 14.18
CA VAL A 31 24.99 -20.26 13.33
C VAL A 31 26.27 -20.35 12.50
N PRO A 32 27.02 -21.45 12.54
CA PRO A 32 28.28 -21.57 11.81
C PRO A 32 28.05 -21.66 10.29
N ALA A 33 29.15 -21.58 9.54
CA ALA A 33 29.10 -21.82 8.11
C ALA A 33 28.73 -23.28 7.81
N GLY A 34 28.00 -23.50 6.73
CA GLY A 34 27.53 -24.81 6.27
C GLY A 34 26.12 -24.75 5.69
N THR A 35 25.62 -25.92 5.30
CA THR A 35 24.30 -26.08 4.71
C THR A 35 23.47 -27.05 5.52
N ALA A 36 22.20 -26.73 5.78
CA ALA A 36 21.24 -27.63 6.39
C ALA A 36 19.89 -27.56 5.69
N THR A 37 19.17 -28.69 5.71
CA THR A 37 17.76 -28.75 5.31
C THR A 37 16.89 -28.84 6.55
N TRP A 38 15.92 -27.95 6.68
CA TRP A 38 14.99 -27.93 7.81
C TRP A 38 13.62 -28.44 7.36
N THR A 39 13.11 -29.47 8.05
CA THR A 39 11.77 -30.04 7.84
C THR A 39 10.73 -29.45 8.78
N ASP A 40 11.17 -28.77 9.84
CA ASP A 40 10.34 -28.25 10.91
C ASP A 40 10.43 -26.72 10.96
N GLN A 41 9.38 -26.09 11.49
CA GLN A 41 9.34 -24.64 11.69
C GLN A 41 10.16 -24.26 12.93
N LEU A 42 11.04 -23.27 12.79
CA LEU A 42 11.76 -22.69 13.92
C LEU A 42 10.93 -21.57 14.54
N VAL A 43 10.48 -21.75 15.79
CA VAL A 43 9.75 -20.73 16.54
C VAL A 43 10.69 -20.01 17.51
N VAL A 44 10.88 -18.71 17.32
CA VAL A 44 11.73 -17.85 18.15
C VAL A 44 10.84 -16.91 18.94
N THR A 45 10.86 -17.02 20.28
CA THR A 45 10.07 -16.18 21.19
C THR A 45 10.91 -15.21 22.04
N LYS A 46 12.24 -15.39 22.01
CA LYS A 46 13.20 -14.58 22.75
C LYS A 46 13.67 -13.42 21.88
N ALA A 47 13.95 -12.28 22.51
CA ALA A 47 14.50 -11.10 21.85
C ALA A 47 16.00 -11.28 21.61
N ILE A 48 16.35 -12.08 20.61
CA ILE A 48 17.73 -12.45 20.27
C ILE A 48 18.13 -11.96 18.88
N THR A 49 19.43 -12.00 18.61
CA THR A 49 19.96 -11.98 17.24
C THR A 49 20.24 -13.41 16.79
N LEU A 50 19.55 -13.87 15.73
CA LEU A 50 19.88 -15.12 15.03
C LEU A 50 20.80 -14.77 13.85
N MET A 51 22.07 -15.17 13.94
CA MET A 51 23.13 -14.70 13.04
C MET A 51 23.84 -15.86 12.35
N GLY A 52 23.75 -15.95 11.02
CA GLY A 52 24.61 -16.82 10.23
C GLY A 52 25.90 -16.12 9.78
N LYS A 53 26.62 -16.74 8.84
CA LYS A 53 27.88 -16.24 8.27
C LYS A 53 27.74 -15.74 6.83
N THR A 54 26.54 -15.79 6.25
CA THR A 54 26.29 -15.22 4.92
C THR A 54 26.53 -13.72 4.95
N THR A 55 27.13 -13.20 3.88
CA THR A 55 27.28 -11.77 3.66
C THR A 55 26.57 -11.37 2.37
N THR A 56 26.10 -10.14 2.32
CA THR A 56 25.45 -9.57 1.14
C THR A 56 26.04 -8.19 0.85
N ASP A 57 25.97 -7.80 -0.43
CA ASP A 57 26.15 -6.45 -0.89
C ASP A 57 24.99 -6.15 -1.85
N SER A 58 23.98 -5.42 -1.36
CA SER A 58 22.80 -5.05 -2.14
C SER A 58 23.11 -4.01 -3.23
N VAL A 59 24.20 -3.25 -3.11
CA VAL A 59 24.63 -2.28 -4.11
C VAL A 59 25.27 -2.99 -5.30
N ALA A 60 26.25 -3.87 -5.03
CA ALA A 60 26.89 -4.70 -6.04
C ALA A 60 25.97 -5.85 -6.53
N GLY A 61 24.95 -6.20 -5.74
CA GLY A 61 24.06 -7.31 -6.00
C GLY A 61 24.71 -8.68 -5.85
N THR A 62 25.56 -8.83 -4.84
CA THR A 62 26.30 -10.07 -4.57
C THR A 62 25.99 -10.63 -3.19
N ALA A 63 26.19 -11.93 -3.01
CA ALA A 63 26.10 -12.60 -1.72
C ALA A 63 27.15 -13.72 -1.63
N GLN A 64 27.68 -13.95 -0.43
CA GLN A 64 28.51 -15.12 -0.12
C GLN A 64 27.73 -16.04 0.81
N ASP A 65 27.26 -17.17 0.28
CA ASP A 65 26.32 -18.08 0.94
C ASP A 65 26.98 -19.01 1.96
N ASN A 66 27.59 -18.44 3.00
CA ASN A 66 28.34 -19.22 3.99
C ASN A 66 27.43 -20.00 4.95
N THR A 67 26.22 -19.51 5.28
CA THR A 67 25.25 -20.24 6.10
C THR A 67 23.95 -20.40 5.30
N THR A 68 23.73 -21.59 4.75
CA THR A 68 22.57 -21.87 3.88
C THR A 68 21.56 -22.77 4.58
N ILE A 69 20.32 -22.27 4.70
CA ILE A 69 19.18 -23.04 5.20
C ILE A 69 18.22 -23.31 4.04
N THR A 70 18.08 -24.58 3.69
CA THR A 70 17.10 -25.04 2.70
C THR A 70 15.81 -25.42 3.41
N SER A 71 14.72 -24.73 3.07
CA SER A 71 13.40 -25.02 3.59
C SER A 71 12.80 -26.27 2.94
N ASN A 72 12.38 -27.24 3.75
CA ASN A 72 11.67 -28.45 3.34
C ASN A 72 10.50 -28.76 4.29
N THR A 73 9.98 -27.71 4.94
CA THR A 73 8.87 -27.81 5.88
C THR A 73 7.51 -27.77 5.17
N THR A 74 6.44 -28.16 5.86
CA THR A 74 5.04 -27.97 5.44
C THR A 74 4.34 -26.87 6.24
N ALA A 75 5.03 -26.28 7.22
CA ALA A 75 4.51 -25.19 8.03
C ALA A 75 4.26 -23.92 7.19
N ALA A 76 3.49 -22.99 7.75
CA ALA A 76 3.16 -21.72 7.10
C ALA A 76 4.39 -20.81 6.90
N SER A 77 5.42 -20.94 7.75
CA SER A 77 6.72 -20.31 7.57
C SER A 77 7.87 -21.23 7.99
N LEU A 78 9.08 -20.99 7.47
CA LEU A 78 10.30 -21.66 7.95
C LEU A 78 10.69 -21.17 9.35
N ILE A 79 10.70 -19.85 9.54
CA ILE A 79 10.97 -19.19 10.82
C ILE A 79 9.73 -18.40 11.22
N GLN A 80 9.30 -18.56 12.47
CA GLN A 80 8.31 -17.69 13.11
C GLN A 80 8.98 -16.94 14.25
N LEU A 81 9.17 -15.64 14.06
CA LEU A 81 9.71 -14.72 15.04
C LEU A 81 8.54 -14.05 15.79
N ASN A 82 8.24 -14.58 16.97
CA ASN A 82 7.23 -14.02 17.86
C ASN A 82 7.88 -12.93 18.71
N THR A 83 7.55 -11.68 18.40
CA THR A 83 7.86 -10.55 19.26
C THR A 83 6.90 -10.52 20.46
N CYS A 84 7.17 -9.62 21.39
CA CYS A 84 6.30 -9.30 22.53
C CYS A 84 4.83 -9.09 22.13
N SER A 85 3.92 -9.56 22.99
CA SER A 85 2.49 -9.29 22.92
C SER A 85 1.88 -9.51 24.33
N PRO A 86 1.13 -8.54 24.90
CA PRO A 86 0.71 -7.26 24.30
C PRO A 86 1.85 -6.24 24.17
N ALA A 87 1.61 -5.13 23.45
CA ALA A 87 2.59 -4.07 23.19
C ALA A 87 3.29 -3.53 24.45
N SER A 88 2.59 -3.50 25.59
CA SER A 88 3.14 -3.06 26.88
C SER A 88 4.30 -3.91 27.40
N THR A 89 4.50 -5.11 26.87
CA THR A 89 5.59 -6.04 27.26
C THR A 89 6.85 -5.90 26.42
N CYS A 90 6.84 -5.05 25.40
CA CYS A 90 7.92 -4.95 24.41
C CYS A 90 9.19 -4.32 24.95
N GLY A 91 9.09 -3.23 25.71
CA GLY A 91 10.26 -2.48 26.18
C GLY A 91 11.22 -2.13 25.04
N ALA A 92 12.54 -2.18 25.31
CA ALA A 92 13.60 -1.95 24.33
C ALA A 92 14.17 -3.25 23.72
N LYS A 93 13.37 -4.32 23.67
CA LYS A 93 13.81 -5.64 23.18
C LYS A 93 13.99 -5.65 21.66
N THR A 94 15.15 -6.05 21.18
CA THR A 94 15.44 -6.16 19.73
C THR A 94 15.34 -7.60 19.25
N TYR A 95 14.79 -7.79 18.05
CA TYR A 95 14.65 -9.09 17.40
C TYR A 95 15.32 -9.02 16.04
N ARG A 96 16.36 -9.82 15.80
CA ARG A 96 17.16 -9.70 14.56
C ARG A 96 17.41 -11.06 13.90
N ILE A 97 17.20 -11.14 12.59
CA ILE A 97 17.65 -12.25 11.75
C ILE A 97 18.65 -11.69 10.76
N THR A 98 19.86 -12.24 10.74
CA THR A 98 20.92 -11.70 9.89
C THR A 98 21.89 -12.75 9.37
N GLY A 99 22.48 -12.49 8.20
CA GLY A 99 23.60 -13.28 7.67
C GLY A 99 23.22 -14.72 7.35
N ILE A 100 21.99 -14.97 6.89
CA ILE A 100 21.53 -16.31 6.50
C ILE A 100 21.11 -16.29 5.03
N THR A 101 21.54 -17.32 4.29
CA THR A 101 21.02 -17.64 2.97
C THR A 101 19.83 -18.59 3.11
N PHE A 102 18.72 -18.23 2.50
CA PHE A 102 17.52 -19.05 2.46
C PHE A 102 17.30 -19.59 1.05
N ARG A 103 17.10 -20.90 0.95
CA ARG A 103 16.82 -21.63 -0.31
C ARG A 103 15.56 -22.47 -0.15
N ASP A 104 14.94 -22.83 -1.27
CA ASP A 104 13.74 -23.66 -1.28
C ASP A 104 13.97 -25.09 -1.77
N ALA A 105 13.27 -26.05 -1.16
CA ALA A 105 12.99 -27.36 -1.74
C ALA A 105 11.49 -27.61 -1.99
N ARG A 106 10.56 -26.75 -1.51
CA ARG A 106 9.09 -26.87 -1.69
C ARG A 106 8.36 -25.53 -1.59
N ALA A 107 7.30 -25.34 -2.39
CA ALA A 107 6.40 -24.19 -2.29
C ALA A 107 5.50 -24.17 -1.01
N THR A 108 6.02 -23.74 0.13
CA THR A 108 5.26 -23.22 1.30
C THR A 108 4.85 -21.75 1.12
N LYS A 109 4.37 -21.07 2.18
CA LYS A 109 3.80 -19.71 2.06
C LYS A 109 4.79 -18.58 2.39
N HIS A 110 5.67 -18.76 3.39
CA HIS A 110 6.60 -17.73 3.87
C HIS A 110 7.97 -18.32 4.28
N VAL A 111 9.05 -17.55 4.20
CA VAL A 111 10.32 -17.87 4.88
C VAL A 111 10.24 -17.44 6.33
N ILE A 112 9.97 -16.16 6.55
CA ILE A 112 9.98 -15.53 7.86
C ILE A 112 8.60 -14.95 8.10
N ALA A 113 7.99 -15.31 9.23
CA ALA A 113 6.80 -14.63 9.75
C ALA A 113 7.18 -13.90 11.04
N ILE A 114 7.00 -12.58 11.06
CA ILE A 114 7.23 -11.72 12.22
C ILE A 114 5.88 -11.32 12.79
N ARG A 115 5.66 -11.65 14.07
CA ARG A 115 4.37 -11.54 14.77
C ARG A 115 4.53 -10.78 16.08
N GLY A 116 3.44 -10.28 16.65
CA GLY A 116 3.42 -9.54 17.92
C GLY A 116 3.31 -8.03 17.75
N GLN A 117 3.91 -7.26 18.65
CA GLN A 117 3.61 -5.83 18.83
C GLN A 117 4.86 -4.96 18.93
N SER A 118 6.04 -5.51 18.61
CA SER A 118 7.31 -4.77 18.71
C SER A 118 7.52 -3.81 17.53
N ASN A 119 8.21 -2.71 17.79
CA ASN A 119 8.77 -1.81 16.77
C ASN A 119 10.29 -2.01 16.56
N GLN A 120 10.85 -3.12 17.06
CA GLN A 120 12.29 -3.40 17.09
C GLN A 120 12.66 -4.68 16.32
N ALA A 121 11.92 -5.03 15.28
CA ALA A 121 12.25 -6.16 14.41
C ALA A 121 13.23 -5.75 13.31
N ARG A 122 14.27 -6.55 13.06
CA ARG A 122 15.24 -6.33 11.97
C ARG A 122 15.50 -7.61 11.18
N VAL A 123 15.46 -7.53 9.86
CA VAL A 123 15.92 -8.59 8.95
C VAL A 123 16.95 -8.01 8.00
N ASP A 124 18.20 -8.42 8.11
CA ASP A 124 19.28 -7.76 7.37
C ASP A 124 20.41 -8.68 6.94
N HIS A 125 21.12 -8.30 5.88
CA HIS A 125 22.22 -9.09 5.30
C HIS A 125 21.84 -10.55 4.97
N CYS A 126 20.58 -10.81 4.66
CA CYS A 126 20.11 -12.12 4.23
C CYS A 126 20.05 -12.21 2.71
N HIS A 127 20.33 -13.40 2.20
CA HIS A 127 20.18 -13.71 0.78
C HIS A 127 19.01 -14.67 0.58
N PHE A 128 18.06 -14.28 -0.27
CA PHE A 128 16.86 -15.07 -0.56
C PHE A 128 16.89 -15.49 -2.03
N GLY A 129 17.08 -16.78 -2.30
CA GLY A 129 16.91 -17.38 -3.64
C GLY A 129 15.80 -18.42 -3.61
N ILE A 130 14.53 -17.98 -3.66
CA ILE A 130 13.38 -18.77 -3.19
C ILE A 130 12.11 -18.49 -4.03
N ASN A 131 11.20 -19.47 -4.09
CA ASN A 131 9.96 -19.44 -4.87
C ASN A 131 8.68 -19.43 -3.99
N TYR A 132 8.58 -18.55 -3.01
CA TYR A 132 7.40 -18.42 -2.15
C TYR A 132 6.40 -17.36 -2.61
N SER A 133 5.10 -17.64 -2.47
CA SER A 133 4.06 -16.65 -2.77
C SER A 133 4.30 -15.33 -2.04
N SER A 134 4.80 -15.38 -0.79
CA SER A 134 5.43 -14.21 -0.17
C SER A 134 6.64 -14.58 0.68
N VAL A 135 7.70 -13.78 0.71
CA VAL A 135 8.96 -14.18 1.37
C VAL A 135 8.95 -13.87 2.87
N ILE A 136 8.62 -12.63 3.23
CA ILE A 136 8.55 -12.16 4.63
C ILE A 136 7.12 -11.69 4.93
N LEU A 137 6.47 -12.31 5.92
CA LEU A 137 5.20 -11.86 6.48
C LEU A 137 5.47 -10.99 7.70
N ILE A 138 4.94 -9.77 7.70
CA ILE A 138 4.90 -8.88 8.86
C ILE A 138 3.42 -8.79 9.26
N THR A 139 3.07 -9.17 10.48
CA THR A 139 1.66 -9.17 10.90
C THR A 139 1.50 -8.71 12.34
N ASP A 140 0.26 -8.68 12.81
CA ASP A 140 -0.15 -8.09 14.08
C ASP A 140 0.12 -6.58 14.13
N GLY A 141 0.88 -6.08 15.11
CA GLY A 141 1.27 -4.67 15.25
C GLY A 141 2.78 -4.47 15.12
N VAL A 142 3.45 -5.28 14.28
CA VAL A 142 4.91 -5.24 14.14
C VAL A 142 5.38 -4.09 13.24
N TYR A 143 6.39 -3.37 13.73
CA TYR A 143 7.19 -2.40 12.99
C TYR A 143 8.69 -2.72 13.14
N GLY A 144 9.53 -2.06 12.35
CA GLY A 144 10.96 -2.38 12.29
C GLY A 144 11.55 -2.09 10.92
N VAL A 145 12.61 -2.79 10.55
CA VAL A 145 13.28 -2.60 9.27
C VAL A 145 13.72 -3.92 8.63
N ALA A 146 13.62 -4.01 7.30
CA ALA A 146 14.37 -4.96 6.51
C ALA A 146 15.37 -4.21 5.64
N ASP A 147 16.66 -4.47 5.83
CA ASP A 147 17.74 -3.71 5.18
C ASP A 147 18.91 -4.54 4.66
N HIS A 148 19.60 -4.06 3.61
CA HIS A 148 20.79 -4.71 3.05
C HIS A 148 20.59 -6.18 2.62
N ASN A 149 19.36 -6.58 2.32
CA ASN A 149 19.06 -7.92 1.82
C ASN A 149 19.21 -7.99 0.30
N VAL A 150 19.52 -9.19 -0.19
CA VAL A 150 19.52 -9.53 -1.61
C VAL A 150 18.42 -10.56 -1.85
N MET A 151 17.43 -10.23 -2.66
CA MET A 151 16.24 -11.05 -2.86
C MET A 151 16.00 -11.33 -4.34
N ALA A 152 16.28 -12.56 -4.75
CA ALA A 152 15.91 -13.10 -6.05
C ALA A 152 14.64 -13.94 -5.88
N VAL A 153 13.53 -13.46 -6.45
CA VAL A 153 12.19 -14.06 -6.26
C VAL A 153 11.59 -14.54 -7.58
N CYS A 154 10.76 -15.57 -7.51
CA CYS A 154 10.08 -16.12 -8.68
C CYS A 154 9.15 -15.11 -9.37
N GLY A 155 8.79 -15.39 -10.63
CA GLY A 155 7.71 -14.70 -11.31
C GLY A 155 6.37 -14.91 -10.61
N GLY A 156 5.83 -13.86 -9.99
CA GLY A 156 4.58 -13.96 -9.23
C GLY A 156 4.74 -13.87 -7.70
N CYS A 157 5.97 -13.93 -7.19
CA CYS A 157 6.28 -13.88 -5.76
C CYS A 157 6.28 -12.42 -5.23
N GLN A 158 5.82 -12.21 -3.99
CA GLN A 158 5.93 -10.92 -3.29
C GLN A 158 6.98 -10.97 -2.16
N PRO A 159 8.10 -10.23 -2.23
CA PRO A 159 9.08 -10.15 -1.15
C PRO A 159 8.49 -9.93 0.24
N PHE A 160 7.53 -9.01 0.38
CA PHE A 160 6.89 -8.70 1.65
C PHE A 160 5.37 -8.80 1.57
N LYS A 161 4.78 -9.38 2.62
CA LYS A 161 3.37 -9.23 2.95
C LYS A 161 3.23 -8.48 4.27
N GLY A 162 2.60 -7.32 4.26
CA GLY A 162 2.40 -6.49 5.45
C GLY A 162 0.94 -6.46 5.89
N ASP A 163 0.61 -7.28 6.89
CA ASP A 163 -0.67 -7.33 7.58
C ASP A 163 -0.50 -6.82 9.02
N ASN A 164 0.23 -5.71 9.17
CA ASN A 164 0.64 -5.11 10.44
C ASN A 164 -0.31 -4.02 10.96
N GLY A 165 -1.60 -4.14 10.64
CA GLY A 165 -2.64 -3.19 11.03
C GLY A 165 -3.28 -3.44 12.40
N ASN A 166 -2.95 -4.54 13.09
CA ASN A 166 -3.53 -4.89 14.40
C ASN A 166 -2.70 -4.26 15.54
N VAL A 167 -2.56 -2.94 15.51
CA VAL A 167 -1.73 -2.17 16.45
C VAL A 167 -2.38 -2.14 17.83
N GLY A 168 -1.78 -2.83 18.80
CA GLY A 168 -2.30 -2.95 20.16
C GLY A 168 -3.65 -3.69 20.26
N SER A 169 -4.14 -4.26 19.16
CA SER A 169 -5.43 -4.93 19.05
C SER A 169 -5.29 -6.37 18.56
N SER A 170 -6.36 -7.14 18.66
CA SER A 170 -6.51 -8.46 18.04
C SER A 170 -7.70 -8.47 17.08
N ASP A 171 -8.00 -7.33 16.44
CA ASP A 171 -9.22 -7.18 15.61
C ASP A 171 -9.15 -7.99 14.30
N GLY A 172 -7.94 -8.37 13.86
CA GLY A 172 -7.71 -9.22 12.69
C GLY A 172 -8.16 -8.60 11.36
N SER A 173 -8.55 -7.33 11.39
CA SER A 173 -9.24 -6.63 10.31
C SER A 173 -8.53 -5.32 9.94
N GLY A 174 -7.64 -4.82 10.79
CA GLY A 174 -6.91 -3.56 10.57
C GLY A 174 -7.68 -2.33 11.01
N ASP A 175 -8.81 -2.51 11.71
CA ASP A 175 -9.66 -1.41 12.16
C ASP A 175 -8.94 -0.47 13.12
N ALA A 176 -8.09 -1.02 14.01
CA ALA A 176 -7.25 -0.22 14.90
C ALA A 176 -6.32 0.73 14.13
N ALA A 177 -5.61 0.27 13.10
CA ALA A 177 -4.74 1.13 12.30
C ALA A 177 -5.52 2.22 11.55
N TRP A 178 -6.76 1.93 11.13
CA TRP A 178 -7.64 2.90 10.49
C TRP A 178 -8.29 3.90 11.44
N ALA A 179 -8.31 3.61 12.74
CA ALA A 179 -8.75 4.54 13.79
C ALA A 179 -7.63 5.51 14.25
N LEU A 180 -6.38 5.23 13.86
CA LEU A 180 -5.21 5.99 14.26
C LEU A 180 -4.72 6.93 13.14
N PRO A 181 -4.00 8.01 13.50
CA PRO A 181 -3.28 8.82 12.51
C PRO A 181 -2.28 7.99 11.71
N ALA A 182 -1.92 8.46 10.50
CA ALA A 182 -0.89 7.80 9.70
C ALA A 182 0.50 7.84 10.37
N GLU A 183 0.79 8.89 11.16
CA GLU A 183 2.07 9.08 11.86
C GLU A 183 3.31 9.08 10.94
N TRP A 184 3.20 9.67 9.74
CA TRP A 184 4.18 9.63 8.65
C TRP A 184 5.66 9.85 9.05
N SER A 185 5.92 10.63 10.09
CA SER A 185 7.26 11.01 10.56
C SER A 185 7.75 10.21 11.78
N SER A 186 7.24 8.98 11.99
CA SER A 186 7.53 8.13 13.16
C SER A 186 8.10 6.76 12.78
N GLY A 187 8.55 6.01 13.80
CA GLY A 187 8.93 4.60 13.68
C GLY A 187 7.74 3.62 13.61
N HIS A 188 6.50 4.10 13.50
CA HIS A 188 5.29 3.25 13.44
C HIS A 188 4.97 2.79 12.00
N PHE A 189 6.01 2.31 11.31
CA PHE A 189 5.98 1.74 9.99
C PHE A 189 6.96 0.57 9.94
N PHE A 190 6.71 -0.40 9.06
CA PHE A 190 7.77 -1.32 8.68
C PHE A 190 8.59 -0.70 7.54
N PHE A 191 9.89 -0.50 7.77
CA PHE A 191 10.82 0.08 6.81
C PHE A 191 11.41 -1.01 5.93
N ILE A 192 11.45 -0.79 4.63
CA ILE A 192 12.12 -1.64 3.64
C ILE A 192 13.13 -0.72 2.97
N GLU A 193 14.41 -0.86 3.31
CA GLU A 193 15.45 0.07 2.86
C GLU A 193 16.75 -0.61 2.42
N ASP A 194 17.48 0.00 1.47
CA ASP A 194 18.81 -0.48 1.06
C ASP A 194 18.85 -1.95 0.58
N ASN A 195 17.73 -2.49 0.07
CA ASN A 195 17.66 -3.87 -0.44
C ASN A 195 17.78 -3.92 -1.97
N LEU A 196 18.21 -5.09 -2.47
CA LEU A 196 18.11 -5.45 -3.89
C LEU A 196 17.01 -6.48 -4.09
N PHE A 197 16.07 -6.19 -4.99
CA PHE A 197 15.05 -7.12 -5.44
C PHE A 197 15.22 -7.44 -6.93
N THR A 198 15.19 -8.72 -7.27
CA THR A 198 15.23 -9.20 -8.65
C THR A 198 14.06 -10.16 -8.89
N GLY A 199 13.16 -9.79 -9.81
CA GLY A 199 12.05 -10.63 -10.23
C GLY A 199 12.43 -11.56 -11.39
N GLY A 200 12.09 -12.85 -11.26
CA GLY A 200 12.41 -13.90 -12.23
C GLY A 200 11.27 -14.26 -13.20
N GLY A 201 10.25 -13.42 -13.36
CA GLY A 201 9.05 -13.70 -14.17
C GLY A 201 8.90 -12.88 -15.44
N THR A 202 7.86 -13.18 -16.22
CA THR A 202 7.42 -12.36 -17.38
C THR A 202 6.41 -11.27 -17.01
N ASN A 203 6.00 -11.20 -15.73
CA ASN A 203 5.08 -10.20 -15.20
C ASN A 203 5.70 -9.55 -13.97
N LEU A 204 5.56 -8.22 -13.86
CA LEU A 204 6.01 -7.47 -12.69
C LEU A 204 5.12 -7.74 -11.47
N ARG A 205 5.71 -7.74 -10.26
CA ARG A 205 5.01 -7.88 -8.99
C ARG A 205 5.48 -6.86 -7.97
N GLY A 206 4.57 -6.46 -7.08
CA GLY A 206 4.85 -5.56 -5.98
C GLY A 206 5.80 -6.19 -4.97
N ILE A 207 6.80 -5.44 -4.52
CA ILE A 207 7.65 -5.88 -3.40
C ILE A 207 6.88 -5.92 -2.09
N TYR A 208 5.84 -5.11 -1.95
CA TYR A 208 4.96 -5.08 -0.79
C TYR A 208 3.50 -5.35 -1.19
N ASP A 209 2.93 -6.38 -0.58
CA ASP A 209 1.50 -6.71 -0.65
C ASP A 209 0.90 -6.59 0.76
N VAL A 210 -0.35 -6.16 0.88
CA VAL A 210 -0.98 -5.85 2.17
C VAL A 210 -2.47 -6.08 2.07
N THR A 211 -3.05 -6.67 3.12
CA THR A 211 -4.48 -6.96 3.22
C THR A 211 -5.13 -6.50 4.52
N ILE A 212 -4.34 -6.16 5.56
CA ILE A 212 -4.86 -5.80 6.90
C ILE A 212 -4.13 -4.56 7.43
N GLY A 213 -4.67 -3.36 7.15
CA GLY A 213 -4.29 -2.08 7.77
C GLY A 213 -2.80 -1.71 7.65
N GLY A 214 -2.08 -2.29 6.68
CA GLY A 214 -0.62 -2.28 6.72
C GLY A 214 0.00 -0.91 6.48
N LYS A 215 1.12 -0.66 7.17
CA LYS A 215 1.91 0.58 7.10
C LYS A 215 3.37 0.25 6.76
N ALA A 216 3.88 0.82 5.66
CA ALA A 216 5.27 0.64 5.25
C ALA A 216 5.93 1.92 4.71
N VAL A 217 7.24 2.01 4.93
CA VAL A 217 8.13 2.96 4.24
C VAL A 217 9.07 2.16 3.36
N ILE A 218 9.03 2.39 2.05
CA ILE A 218 9.85 1.71 1.05
C ILE A 218 10.80 2.75 0.49
N ARG A 219 12.08 2.69 0.86
CA ARG A 219 13.05 3.72 0.48
C ARG A 219 14.41 3.20 0.08
N TYR A 220 15.09 3.87 -0.84
CA TYR A 220 16.48 3.55 -1.18
C TYR A 220 16.74 2.09 -1.61
N ASN A 221 15.72 1.41 -2.15
CA ASN A 221 15.87 0.06 -2.68
C ASN A 221 16.18 0.10 -4.18
N LYS A 222 16.83 -0.97 -4.65
CA LYS A 222 17.02 -1.25 -6.09
C LYS A 222 16.10 -2.39 -6.50
N LEU A 223 15.22 -2.12 -7.46
CA LEU A 223 14.26 -3.08 -7.99
C LEU A 223 14.63 -3.40 -9.44
N VAL A 224 14.73 -4.70 -9.75
CA VAL A 224 14.93 -5.21 -11.10
C VAL A 224 13.76 -6.13 -11.45
N ASN A 225 13.01 -5.79 -12.50
CA ASN A 225 11.80 -6.54 -12.91
C ASN A 225 10.79 -6.72 -11.77
N MET A 226 10.62 -5.68 -10.95
CA MET A 226 9.71 -5.61 -9.82
C MET A 226 9.11 -4.20 -9.74
N VAL A 227 8.00 -4.06 -9.01
CA VAL A 227 7.32 -2.79 -8.77
C VAL A 227 7.19 -2.53 -7.28
N LEU A 228 6.99 -1.28 -6.88
CA LEU A 228 7.07 -0.90 -5.46
C LEU A 228 5.97 -1.53 -4.60
N SER A 229 4.74 -1.63 -5.13
CA SER A 229 3.59 -2.10 -4.35
C SER A 229 2.51 -2.71 -5.24
N GLY A 230 1.80 -3.69 -4.69
CA GLY A 230 0.56 -4.26 -5.22
C GLY A 230 -0.57 -4.29 -4.17
N ALA A 231 -0.52 -3.38 -3.19
CA ALA A 231 -1.39 -3.30 -2.02
C ALA A 231 -2.90 -3.47 -2.33
N HIS A 232 -3.59 -4.19 -1.44
CA HIS A 232 -5.04 -4.37 -1.51
C HIS A 232 -5.80 -3.27 -0.78
N GLY A 233 -7.07 -3.10 -1.18
CA GLY A 233 -8.07 -2.30 -0.49
C GLY A 233 -9.07 -3.16 0.28
N THR A 234 -10.24 -2.57 0.56
CA THR A 234 -11.37 -3.17 1.28
C THR A 234 -12.13 -4.23 0.48
N GLU A 235 -11.62 -4.64 -0.67
CA GLU A 235 -12.11 -5.80 -1.42
C GLU A 235 -11.77 -7.15 -0.77
N GLY A 236 -10.84 -7.18 0.19
CA GLY A 236 -10.52 -8.39 0.94
C GLY A 236 -11.75 -8.93 1.67
N GLY A 237 -12.09 -10.21 1.46
CA GLY A 237 -13.18 -10.86 2.20
C GLY A 237 -13.00 -10.79 3.71
N GLN A 238 -14.07 -11.09 4.47
CA GLN A 238 -14.09 -11.12 5.96
C GLN A 238 -14.00 -9.75 6.68
N GLY A 239 -14.20 -8.63 5.99
CA GLY A 239 -14.24 -7.33 6.67
C GLY A 239 -12.87 -6.74 6.96
N VAL A 240 -11.82 -7.18 6.26
CA VAL A 240 -10.49 -6.59 6.40
C VAL A 240 -10.41 -5.21 5.72
N ARG A 241 -9.54 -4.36 6.26
CA ARG A 241 -9.25 -3.00 5.79
C ARG A 241 -7.92 -3.02 5.05
N GLY A 242 -7.85 -2.34 3.91
CA GLY A 242 -6.67 -2.35 3.04
C GLY A 242 -5.43 -1.67 3.62
N SER A 243 -4.46 -1.36 2.76
CA SER A 243 -3.28 -0.56 3.15
C SER A 243 -3.68 0.76 3.81
N ARG A 244 -3.12 1.07 4.97
CA ARG A 244 -3.43 2.30 5.71
C ARG A 244 -2.58 3.49 5.27
N ALA A 245 -1.27 3.29 5.12
CA ALA A 245 -0.32 4.35 4.78
C ALA A 245 0.97 3.79 4.15
N LEU A 246 1.35 4.32 2.99
CA LEU A 246 2.59 3.93 2.28
C LEU A 246 3.43 5.15 1.92
N ALA A 247 4.68 5.21 2.37
CA ALA A 247 5.65 6.19 1.89
C ALA A 247 6.69 5.48 1.02
N MET A 248 6.88 5.93 -0.21
CA MET A 248 7.71 5.29 -1.22
C MET A 248 8.63 6.33 -1.84
N TYR A 249 9.93 6.30 -1.52
CA TYR A 249 10.85 7.32 -2.00
C TYR A 249 12.30 6.93 -2.18
N GLY A 250 13.02 7.60 -3.08
CA GLY A 250 14.44 7.35 -3.28
C GLY A 250 14.76 5.97 -3.86
N ASN A 251 13.78 5.24 -4.38
CA ASN A 251 14.00 3.92 -4.95
C ASN A 251 14.47 4.03 -6.41
N THR A 252 15.30 3.08 -6.83
CA THR A 252 15.71 2.90 -8.24
C THR A 252 15.00 1.69 -8.83
N ILE A 253 14.30 1.88 -9.95
CA ILE A 253 13.51 0.84 -10.62
C ILE A 253 14.11 0.58 -12.01
N SER A 254 14.38 -0.69 -12.31
CA SER A 254 14.94 -1.11 -13.59
C SER A 254 14.13 -2.29 -14.13
N ASN A 255 13.12 -2.00 -14.94
CA ASN A 255 12.27 -3.03 -15.53
C ASN A 255 12.60 -3.21 -17.02
N THR A 256 12.75 -4.46 -17.44
CA THR A 256 12.83 -4.86 -18.86
C THR A 256 11.48 -5.36 -19.38
N ILE A 257 10.47 -5.42 -18.51
CA ILE A 257 9.10 -5.86 -18.79
C ILE A 257 8.14 -4.67 -18.63
N SER A 258 7.20 -4.48 -19.54
CA SER A 258 6.23 -3.37 -19.45
C SER A 258 5.32 -3.53 -18.23
N GLY A 259 5.18 -2.46 -17.47
CA GLY A 259 4.17 -2.29 -16.43
C GLY A 259 4.35 -0.96 -15.69
N THR A 260 3.37 -0.60 -14.88
CA THR A 260 3.40 0.59 -14.03
C THR A 260 4.42 0.42 -12.89
N PRO A 261 5.01 1.50 -12.33
CA PRO A 261 5.91 1.47 -11.16
C PRO A 261 5.31 0.85 -9.88
N GLY A 262 3.99 0.64 -9.85
CA GLY A 262 3.25 -0.02 -8.78
C GLY A 262 1.81 0.49 -8.72
N GLY A 263 1.09 0.04 -7.70
CA GLY A 263 -0.22 0.57 -7.38
C GLY A 263 -0.65 0.26 -5.95
N THR A 264 -1.72 0.94 -5.54
CA THR A 264 -2.47 0.60 -4.33
C THR A 264 -3.95 0.75 -4.58
N ARG A 265 -4.74 0.15 -3.70
CA ARG A 265 -6.19 0.22 -3.70
C ARG A 265 -6.78 0.93 -2.49
N SER A 266 -5.94 1.51 -1.62
CA SER A 266 -6.39 2.06 -0.35
C SER A 266 -5.37 2.97 0.34
N GLY A 267 -5.85 3.85 1.22
CA GLY A 267 -5.03 4.57 2.20
C GLY A 267 -4.28 5.79 1.67
N GLY A 268 -3.51 6.41 2.57
CA GLY A 268 -2.66 7.55 2.25
C GLY A 268 -1.35 7.12 1.57
N ILE A 269 -0.82 7.98 0.70
CA ILE A 269 0.41 7.71 -0.06
C ILE A 269 1.30 8.94 -0.12
N LEU A 270 2.58 8.78 0.18
CA LEU A 270 3.64 9.72 -0.19
C LEU A 270 4.55 9.04 -1.20
N PHE A 271 4.63 9.55 -2.43
CA PHE A 271 5.38 8.93 -3.52
C PHE A 271 6.33 9.95 -4.15
N TYR A 272 7.62 9.91 -3.83
CA TYR A 272 8.52 10.99 -4.25
C TYR A 272 9.98 10.57 -4.45
N ASN A 273 10.75 11.32 -5.23
CA ASN A 273 12.18 11.07 -5.45
C ASN A 273 12.52 9.65 -5.96
N ASN A 274 11.58 8.93 -6.59
CA ASN A 274 11.88 7.63 -7.20
C ASN A 274 12.39 7.81 -8.63
N THR A 275 13.30 6.93 -9.06
CA THR A 275 13.89 6.98 -10.40
C THR A 275 13.71 5.65 -11.13
N GLU A 276 13.05 5.66 -12.27
CA GLU A 276 13.13 4.55 -13.23
C GLU A 276 14.34 4.77 -14.15
N ILE A 277 15.20 3.76 -14.28
CA ILE A 277 16.42 3.81 -15.11
C ILE A 277 16.33 2.95 -16.39
N SER A 278 15.30 2.12 -16.51
CA SER A 278 14.97 1.42 -17.76
C SER A 278 13.46 1.35 -17.94
N LYS A 279 13.00 1.60 -19.17
CA LYS A 279 11.57 1.69 -19.50
C LYS A 279 11.22 0.91 -20.78
N PRO A 280 10.47 -0.18 -20.66
CA PRO A 280 9.54 -0.65 -21.69
C PRO A 280 8.26 0.21 -21.67
N ALA A 281 7.64 0.40 -22.84
CA ALA A 281 6.47 1.27 -23.01
C ALA A 281 5.34 0.95 -22.01
N SER A 282 5.14 1.80 -21.00
CA SER A 282 4.12 1.64 -19.96
C SER A 282 3.53 2.97 -19.51
N PRO A 283 2.35 3.00 -18.84
CA PRO A 283 1.78 4.21 -18.28
C PRO A 283 2.74 4.85 -17.26
N ASN A 284 2.93 6.17 -17.35
CA ASN A 284 3.84 6.95 -16.49
C ASN A 284 3.22 7.29 -15.12
N HIS A 285 2.52 6.35 -14.48
CA HIS A 285 1.96 6.62 -13.15
C HIS A 285 1.97 5.41 -12.22
N PHE A 286 2.05 5.69 -10.92
CA PHE A 286 1.68 4.77 -9.87
C PHE A 286 0.15 4.77 -9.72
N THR A 287 -0.46 3.59 -9.87
CA THR A 287 -1.90 3.48 -10.05
C THR A 287 -2.67 3.50 -8.72
N LEU A 288 -3.67 4.36 -8.62
CA LEU A 288 -4.65 4.41 -7.53
C LEU A 288 -5.95 3.75 -8.01
N SER A 289 -6.11 2.48 -7.69
CA SER A 289 -7.32 1.72 -8.04
C SER A 289 -8.30 1.68 -6.89
N TYR A 290 -9.55 1.30 -7.15
CA TYR A 290 -10.50 0.99 -6.09
C TYR A 290 -11.59 0.03 -6.59
N TYR A 291 -11.46 -1.25 -6.25
CA TYR A 291 -12.23 -2.29 -6.94
C TYR A 291 -13.71 -2.35 -6.55
N ARG A 292 -14.07 -1.87 -5.35
CA ARG A 292 -15.49 -1.85 -4.90
C ARG A 292 -16.37 -0.94 -5.75
N GLU A 293 -15.83 -0.04 -6.58
CA GLU A 293 -16.61 0.85 -7.45
C GLU A 293 -17.16 0.20 -8.72
N TYR A 294 -16.63 -0.95 -9.12
CA TYR A 294 -17.07 -1.64 -10.34
C TYR A 294 -17.31 -3.14 -10.15
N THR A 295 -17.07 -3.67 -8.95
CA THR A 295 -17.48 -5.03 -8.59
C THR A 295 -17.86 -5.14 -7.11
N SER A 296 -18.64 -6.17 -6.79
CA SER A 296 -19.05 -6.51 -5.44
C SER A 296 -18.44 -7.85 -5.03
N PHE A 297 -17.73 -7.89 -3.92
CA PHE A 297 -17.06 -9.10 -3.44
C PHE A 297 -18.00 -9.93 -2.57
N ALA A 298 -18.32 -11.16 -3.02
CA ALA A 298 -19.20 -12.06 -2.28
C ALA A 298 -18.61 -12.45 -0.91
N GLY A 299 -19.41 -12.33 0.14
CA GLY A 299 -19.04 -12.74 1.50
C GLY A 299 -18.27 -11.70 2.34
N GLY A 300 -18.00 -10.50 1.82
CA GLY A 300 -17.40 -9.39 2.57
C GLY A 300 -18.43 -8.48 3.26
N SER A 301 -18.07 -7.93 4.43
CA SER A 301 -18.90 -6.98 5.20
C SER A 301 -19.07 -5.62 4.49
N TRP A 302 -18.16 -5.27 3.58
CA TRP A 302 -18.11 -3.97 2.90
C TRP A 302 -18.94 -3.90 1.62
N LYS A 303 -19.19 -5.02 0.92
CA LYS A 303 -19.94 -5.08 -0.37
C LYS A 303 -19.36 -4.13 -1.44
N GLY A 304 -20.10 -3.79 -2.49
CA GLY A 304 -19.67 -2.81 -3.51
C GLY A 304 -20.10 -1.38 -3.19
N ALA A 305 -19.31 -0.40 -3.61
CA ALA A 305 -19.61 1.03 -3.55
C ALA A 305 -20.57 1.39 -4.70
N ASN A 306 -21.86 1.17 -4.47
CA ASN A 306 -22.89 1.12 -5.53
C ASN A 306 -23.80 2.35 -5.58
N GLY A 307 -23.43 3.44 -4.92
CA GLY A 307 -24.26 4.64 -4.79
C GLY A 307 -25.40 4.51 -3.75
N ALA A 308 -25.49 3.39 -3.04
CA ALA A 308 -26.47 3.15 -1.98
C ALA A 308 -25.89 2.42 -0.76
N ASN A 309 -24.57 2.20 -0.72
CA ASN A 309 -23.92 1.48 0.35
C ASN A 309 -23.54 2.45 1.48
N SER A 310 -24.04 2.22 2.69
CA SER A 310 -23.85 3.13 3.83
C SER A 310 -22.41 3.23 4.33
N TRP A 311 -21.52 2.31 3.95
CA TRP A 311 -20.08 2.44 4.21
C TRP A 311 -19.41 3.51 3.35
N ASP A 312 -20.08 4.01 2.33
CA ASP A 312 -19.57 4.95 1.35
C ASP A 312 -20.36 6.27 1.40
N ILE A 313 -19.73 7.35 0.97
CA ILE A 313 -20.40 8.64 0.78
C ILE A 313 -20.97 8.68 -0.62
N ASN A 314 -22.29 8.50 -0.67
CA ASN A 314 -23.07 8.52 -1.89
C ASN A 314 -23.68 9.90 -2.10
N GLU A 315 -23.93 10.26 -3.36
CA GLU A 315 -24.57 11.52 -3.69
C GLU A 315 -26.01 11.56 -3.17
N THR A 316 -26.42 12.70 -2.60
CA THR A 316 -27.75 12.88 -2.00
C THR A 316 -28.58 13.98 -2.65
N GLU A 317 -27.96 14.91 -3.37
CA GLU A 317 -28.59 16.17 -3.82
C GLU A 317 -29.02 16.18 -5.30
N GLY A 318 -28.75 15.13 -6.08
CA GLY A 318 -29.07 15.06 -7.50
C GLY A 318 -28.22 15.97 -8.40
N THR A 319 -27.04 16.39 -7.95
CA THR A 319 -26.23 17.44 -8.63
C THR A 319 -25.03 16.92 -9.43
N SER A 320 -24.74 15.62 -9.39
CA SER A 320 -23.63 15.06 -10.15
C SER A 320 -23.86 15.13 -11.66
N THR A 321 -22.76 15.30 -12.38
CA THR A 321 -22.71 15.27 -13.84
C THR A 321 -21.79 14.14 -14.30
N SER A 322 -21.66 13.98 -15.63
CA SER A 322 -20.69 13.07 -16.21
C SER A 322 -19.22 13.43 -15.92
N THR A 323 -18.96 14.58 -15.28
CA THR A 323 -17.63 15.01 -14.85
C THR A 323 -17.26 14.42 -13.48
N ILE A 324 -16.02 13.94 -13.35
CA ILE A 324 -15.44 13.43 -12.10
C ILE A 324 -15.37 14.57 -11.07
N GLY A 325 -15.58 14.25 -9.79
CA GLY A 325 -15.52 15.23 -8.70
C GLY A 325 -16.74 16.15 -8.55
N THR A 326 -17.81 15.97 -9.34
CA THR A 326 -19.08 16.71 -9.20
C THR A 326 -20.10 15.96 -8.35
N GLY A 327 -20.93 16.67 -7.59
CA GLY A 327 -22.00 16.11 -6.76
C GLY A 327 -22.12 16.80 -5.40
N GLY A 328 -23.21 16.51 -4.70
CA GLY A 328 -23.51 17.05 -3.38
C GLY A 328 -23.77 15.94 -2.37
N TYR A 329 -23.33 16.18 -1.14
CA TYR A 329 -23.60 15.32 0.00
C TYR A 329 -24.14 16.15 1.16
N ASN A 330 -25.26 15.71 1.72
CA ASN A 330 -25.81 16.23 2.96
C ASN A 330 -26.12 15.05 3.90
N ALA A 331 -25.52 15.07 5.08
CA ALA A 331 -25.69 14.02 6.07
C ALA A 331 -27.18 13.91 6.49
N GLY A 332 -27.71 12.68 6.46
CA GLY A 332 -29.11 12.40 6.80
C GLY A 332 -30.08 12.42 5.62
N HIS A 333 -29.67 12.93 4.46
CA HIS A 333 -30.43 12.74 3.22
C HIS A 333 -30.25 11.31 2.68
N SER A 334 -31.28 10.79 2.01
CA SER A 334 -31.20 9.49 1.33
C SER A 334 -30.35 9.60 0.06
N SER A 335 -29.66 8.53 -0.32
CA SER A 335 -28.87 8.55 -1.55
C SER A 335 -29.76 8.68 -2.80
N HIS A 336 -29.34 9.53 -3.72
CA HIS A 336 -30.14 9.93 -4.88
C HIS A 336 -30.21 8.81 -5.93
N VAL A 337 -31.38 8.66 -6.57
CA VAL A 337 -31.60 7.81 -7.75
C VAL A 337 -31.76 8.73 -8.95
N TYR A 338 -30.78 8.73 -9.86
CA TYR A 338 -30.84 9.56 -11.05
C TYR A 338 -31.74 9.00 -12.15
N ALA A 339 -31.79 7.68 -12.25
CA ALA A 339 -32.65 6.95 -13.17
C ALA A 339 -32.84 5.51 -12.67
N SER A 340 -33.91 4.86 -13.10
CA SER A 340 -34.16 3.45 -12.83
C SER A 340 -34.91 2.81 -13.98
N GLY A 341 -34.87 1.49 -14.08
CA GLY A 341 -35.67 0.77 -15.06
C GLY A 341 -35.45 -0.74 -15.05
N THR A 342 -36.00 -1.39 -16.07
CA THR A 342 -35.83 -2.82 -16.32
C THR A 342 -34.84 -3.03 -17.45
N VAL A 343 -34.01 -4.06 -17.31
CA VAL A 343 -33.09 -4.52 -18.35
C VAL A 343 -33.86 -5.33 -19.40
N ALA A 344 -33.73 -4.98 -20.68
CA ALA A 344 -34.24 -5.78 -21.80
C ALA A 344 -33.25 -6.86 -22.22
N SER A 345 -31.97 -6.51 -22.26
CA SER A 345 -30.85 -7.41 -22.54
C SER A 345 -29.57 -6.85 -21.93
N GLY A 346 -28.60 -7.71 -21.63
CA GLY A 346 -27.36 -7.31 -20.97
C GLY A 346 -26.26 -8.36 -21.09
N SER A 347 -25.08 -7.98 -20.60
CA SER A 347 -23.88 -8.82 -20.51
C SER A 347 -23.07 -8.39 -19.29
N GLY A 348 -21.82 -8.88 -19.15
CA GLY A 348 -20.88 -8.38 -18.15
C GLY A 348 -20.36 -6.95 -18.41
N THR A 349 -20.54 -6.41 -19.62
CA THR A 349 -20.00 -5.09 -20.02
C THR A 349 -21.07 -4.18 -20.65
N SER A 350 -22.33 -4.60 -20.66
CA SER A 350 -23.41 -3.79 -21.24
C SER A 350 -24.76 -4.05 -20.58
N LEU A 351 -25.60 -3.02 -20.57
CA LEU A 351 -26.99 -3.07 -20.11
C LEU A 351 -27.85 -2.25 -21.05
N LYS A 352 -28.84 -2.87 -21.69
CA LYS A 352 -29.86 -2.19 -22.49
C LYS A 352 -31.17 -2.08 -21.71
N SER A 353 -31.72 -0.88 -21.60
CA SER A 353 -32.99 -0.65 -20.91
C SER A 353 -34.20 -0.99 -21.80
N SER A 354 -35.23 -1.59 -21.21
CA SER A 354 -36.48 -1.91 -21.91
C SER A 354 -37.40 -0.73 -22.18
N GLY A 355 -37.20 0.41 -21.50
CA GLY A 355 -38.09 1.56 -21.56
C GLY A 355 -37.80 2.59 -22.65
N ALA A 356 -36.76 2.38 -23.47
CA ALA A 356 -36.27 3.36 -24.46
C ALA A 356 -36.13 4.79 -23.87
N PRO A 357 -35.27 4.97 -22.85
CA PRO A 357 -35.25 6.20 -22.04
C PRO A 357 -34.72 7.46 -22.76
N ASN A 358 -34.23 7.34 -23.99
CA ASN A 358 -33.74 8.44 -24.83
C ASN A 358 -32.68 9.32 -24.13
N TRP A 359 -31.74 8.69 -23.43
CA TRP A 359 -30.66 9.41 -22.76
C TRP A 359 -29.76 10.15 -23.77
N PRO A 360 -29.32 11.38 -23.45
CA PRO A 360 -28.19 11.98 -24.14
C PRO A 360 -26.95 11.08 -24.05
N THR A 361 -26.15 11.07 -25.12
CA THR A 361 -24.87 10.36 -25.15
C THR A 361 -24.00 10.76 -23.95
N ASP A 362 -23.44 9.76 -23.28
CA ASP A 362 -22.55 9.91 -22.12
C ASP A 362 -23.11 10.69 -20.93
N LYS A 363 -24.44 10.86 -20.84
CA LYS A 363 -25.10 11.43 -19.66
C LYS A 363 -24.69 10.74 -18.36
N TRP A 364 -24.53 9.41 -18.41
CA TRP A 364 -24.25 8.56 -17.25
C TRP A 364 -22.79 8.10 -17.15
N LYS A 365 -21.90 8.64 -17.98
CA LYS A 365 -20.46 8.39 -17.84
C LYS A 365 -20.01 8.76 -16.43
N ASN A 366 -19.18 7.94 -15.80
CA ASN A 366 -18.71 8.10 -14.42
C ASN A 366 -19.78 7.87 -13.33
N PHE A 367 -20.92 7.24 -13.63
CA PHE A 367 -21.88 6.82 -12.61
C PHE A 367 -21.75 5.32 -12.30
N GLN A 368 -22.42 4.87 -11.25
CA GLN A 368 -22.61 3.47 -10.95
C GLN A 368 -24.01 3.05 -11.39
N VAL A 369 -24.13 1.87 -12.01
CA VAL A 369 -25.41 1.18 -12.15
C VAL A 369 -25.48 0.09 -11.11
N ARG A 370 -26.56 0.07 -10.33
CA ARG A 370 -26.82 -0.87 -9.23
C ARG A 370 -28.00 -1.76 -9.58
N ARG A 371 -27.87 -3.07 -9.35
CA ARG A 371 -28.96 -4.03 -9.45
C ARG A 371 -29.75 -4.03 -8.15
N VAL A 372 -31.07 -3.86 -8.24
CA VAL A 372 -31.92 -3.65 -7.06
C VAL A 372 -32.01 -4.90 -6.18
N SER A 373 -32.03 -6.10 -6.78
CA SER A 373 -32.30 -7.37 -6.09
C SER A 373 -31.19 -7.78 -5.11
N ASP A 374 -29.92 -7.51 -5.44
CA ASP A 374 -28.77 -7.96 -4.66
C ASP A 374 -27.71 -6.88 -4.42
N GLY A 375 -27.89 -5.68 -4.96
CA GLY A 375 -26.98 -4.55 -4.79
C GLY A 375 -25.66 -4.69 -5.54
N LYS A 376 -25.53 -5.67 -6.46
CA LYS A 376 -24.38 -5.73 -7.37
C LYS A 376 -24.35 -4.49 -8.25
N LEU A 377 -23.17 -4.15 -8.76
CA LEU A 377 -22.96 -2.89 -9.47
C LEU A 377 -22.02 -3.04 -10.64
N SER A 378 -22.09 -2.12 -11.60
CA SER A 378 -21.01 -1.86 -12.55
C SER A 378 -20.73 -0.37 -12.63
N PHE A 379 -19.50 -0.01 -12.96
CA PHE A 379 -19.14 1.35 -13.33
C PHE A 379 -19.59 1.63 -14.78
N ILE A 380 -20.05 2.84 -15.08
CA ILE A 380 -20.52 3.25 -16.40
C ILE A 380 -19.46 4.09 -17.12
N TRP A 381 -18.91 3.58 -18.22
CA TRP A 381 -17.96 4.30 -19.09
C TRP A 381 -18.61 5.34 -20.00
N GLY A 382 -19.88 5.13 -20.31
CA GLY A 382 -20.64 5.93 -21.24
C GLY A 382 -21.97 5.27 -21.56
N ASN A 383 -22.79 5.94 -22.36
CA ASN A 383 -24.09 5.42 -22.76
C ASN A 383 -24.54 5.99 -24.10
N SER A 384 -25.37 5.21 -24.81
CA SER A 384 -26.21 5.69 -25.90
C SER A 384 -27.60 6.11 -25.36
N SER A 385 -28.60 6.24 -26.25
CA SER A 385 -29.98 6.58 -25.89
C SER A 385 -30.68 5.59 -24.98
N ASP A 386 -30.27 4.32 -24.97
CA ASP A 386 -30.93 3.27 -24.21
C ASP A 386 -29.99 2.20 -23.65
N THR A 387 -28.69 2.31 -23.91
CA THR A 387 -27.69 1.28 -23.57
C THR A 387 -26.54 1.89 -22.80
N LEU A 388 -26.21 1.30 -21.65
CA LEU A 388 -25.03 1.62 -20.84
C LEU A 388 -23.85 0.74 -21.26
N ASN A 389 -22.67 1.36 -21.40
CA ASN A 389 -21.37 0.70 -21.55
C ASN A 389 -20.72 0.60 -20.18
N LEU A 390 -20.38 -0.62 -19.75
CA LEU A 390 -20.02 -0.90 -18.37
C LEU A 390 -18.58 -1.41 -18.25
N GLU A 391 -17.94 -1.08 -17.12
CA GLU A 391 -16.67 -1.71 -16.76
C GLU A 391 -16.89 -3.19 -16.47
N SER A 392 -15.94 -3.99 -16.96
CA SER A 392 -15.95 -5.42 -16.69
C SER A 392 -15.68 -5.69 -15.22
N SER A 393 -16.59 -6.39 -14.54
CA SER A 393 -16.36 -6.82 -13.16
C SER A 393 -15.37 -7.98 -13.01
N CYS A 394 -14.76 -8.42 -14.12
CA CYS A 394 -13.95 -9.63 -14.21
C CYS A 394 -12.53 -9.37 -13.73
N ILE A 395 -12.35 -9.29 -12.41
CA ILE A 395 -11.01 -9.28 -11.83
C ILE A 395 -10.38 -10.66 -12.07
N ASN A 396 -9.17 -10.69 -12.65
CA ASN A 396 -8.40 -11.92 -12.92
C ASN A 396 -9.06 -12.95 -13.86
N GLY A 397 -9.76 -12.50 -14.91
CA GLY A 397 -9.92 -13.31 -16.13
C GLY A 397 -11.10 -14.28 -16.20
N GLY A 398 -12.20 -14.06 -15.48
CA GLY A 398 -13.41 -14.86 -15.74
C GLY A 398 -14.71 -14.40 -15.09
N CYS A 399 -15.47 -13.52 -15.77
CA CYS A 399 -16.91 -13.50 -15.57
C CYS A 399 -17.55 -14.47 -16.54
N THR A 400 -18.07 -15.56 -16.01
CA THR A 400 -19.09 -16.33 -16.70
C THR A 400 -20.40 -16.13 -15.95
N GLU A 401 -21.53 -16.40 -16.61
CA GLU A 401 -22.83 -16.52 -15.93
C GLU A 401 -22.75 -17.47 -14.72
N ALA A 402 -21.86 -18.46 -14.78
CA ALA A 402 -21.64 -19.49 -13.77
C ALA A 402 -20.69 -19.10 -12.62
N ASN A 403 -20.04 -17.92 -12.63
CA ASN A 403 -19.19 -17.47 -11.51
C ASN A 403 -19.88 -16.36 -10.69
N PRO A 404 -20.73 -16.72 -9.71
CA PRO A 404 -21.55 -15.75 -8.97
C PRO A 404 -20.77 -14.85 -8.01
N LYS A 405 -19.49 -15.16 -7.72
CA LYS A 405 -18.70 -14.49 -6.68
C LYS A 405 -18.32 -13.05 -7.03
N ASP A 406 -18.21 -12.73 -8.33
CA ASP A 406 -17.77 -11.42 -8.85
C ASP A 406 -18.62 -10.93 -10.05
N SER A 407 -19.70 -11.64 -10.37
CA SER A 407 -20.47 -11.44 -11.61
C SER A 407 -21.46 -10.27 -11.49
N THR A 408 -21.26 -9.23 -12.31
CA THR A 408 -22.22 -8.14 -12.59
C THR A 408 -23.07 -8.46 -13.82
N TRP A 409 -23.28 -9.74 -14.11
CA TRP A 409 -23.97 -10.17 -15.31
C TRP A 409 -25.43 -9.71 -15.28
N TRP A 410 -25.78 -8.80 -16.19
CA TRP A 410 -27.11 -8.20 -16.33
C TRP A 410 -28.01 -9.06 -17.21
N LYS A 411 -29.20 -9.41 -16.70
CA LYS A 411 -30.17 -10.28 -17.39
C LYS A 411 -31.45 -9.54 -17.71
N ASN A 412 -32.16 -10.00 -18.75
CA ASN A 412 -33.52 -9.53 -19.03
C ASN A 412 -34.39 -9.66 -17.76
N GLY A 413 -35.11 -8.60 -17.41
CA GLY A 413 -35.96 -8.52 -16.22
C GLY A 413 -35.28 -7.97 -14.97
N ASP A 414 -33.94 -7.90 -14.93
CA ASP A 414 -33.23 -7.26 -13.81
C ASP A 414 -33.69 -5.80 -13.66
N GLN A 415 -33.92 -5.39 -12.41
CA GLN A 415 -34.21 -3.99 -12.08
C GLN A 415 -32.91 -3.26 -11.75
N TYR A 416 -32.73 -2.07 -12.31
CA TYR A 416 -31.52 -1.27 -12.11
C TYR A 416 -31.83 0.15 -11.63
N GLU A 417 -30.85 0.75 -10.96
CA GLU A 417 -30.80 2.16 -10.57
C GLU A 417 -29.45 2.75 -11.02
N ILE A 418 -29.46 3.98 -11.51
CA ILE A 418 -28.25 4.78 -11.77
C ILE A 418 -28.04 5.72 -10.60
N ARG A 419 -26.86 5.64 -9.99
CA ARG A 419 -26.48 6.34 -8.76
C ARG A 419 -25.03 6.82 -8.84
N ARG A 420 -24.58 7.60 -7.85
CA ARG A 420 -23.21 8.13 -7.80
C ARG A 420 -22.58 7.92 -6.43
N VAL A 421 -21.36 7.40 -6.43
CA VAL A 421 -20.43 7.40 -5.30
C VAL A 421 -19.55 8.65 -5.37
N LEU A 422 -19.36 9.33 -4.25
CA LEU A 422 -18.51 10.53 -4.14
C LEU A 422 -17.19 10.22 -3.43
N VAL A 423 -17.26 9.36 -2.41
CA VAL A 423 -16.12 8.81 -1.66
C VAL A 423 -16.45 7.38 -1.25
N ALA A 424 -15.52 6.45 -1.40
CA ALA A 424 -15.65 5.08 -0.94
C ALA A 424 -14.73 4.77 0.25
N LEU A 425 -15.14 3.80 1.08
CA LEU A 425 -14.43 3.38 2.29
C LEU A 425 -12.96 3.05 2.03
N ASP A 426 -12.05 3.69 2.74
CA ASP A 426 -10.60 3.43 2.70
C ASP A 426 -9.94 3.71 1.34
N GLN A 427 -10.61 4.36 0.39
CA GLN A 427 -10.01 4.68 -0.91
C GLN A 427 -8.71 5.48 -0.74
N SER A 428 -7.91 5.55 -1.81
CA SER A 428 -6.73 6.42 -1.77
C SER A 428 -7.13 7.88 -1.48
N GLY A 429 -6.41 8.52 -0.57
CA GLY A 429 -6.72 9.87 -0.07
C GLY A 429 -7.58 9.91 1.20
N ARG A 430 -7.96 8.75 1.75
CA ARG A 430 -8.65 8.62 3.05
C ARG A 430 -7.76 8.00 4.09
N GLY A 431 -7.97 8.39 5.34
CA GLY A 431 -7.18 7.91 6.47
C GLY A 431 -8.00 7.76 7.74
N GLN A 432 -7.52 8.36 8.83
CA GLN A 432 -8.07 8.16 10.17
C GLN A 432 -9.59 8.30 10.19
N GLY A 433 -10.30 7.35 10.80
CA GLY A 433 -11.73 7.43 11.06
C GLY A 433 -12.08 6.94 12.45
N ASP A 434 -13.36 6.68 12.67
CA ASP A 434 -13.86 6.03 13.87
C ASP A 434 -13.35 4.59 13.96
N LEU A 435 -13.10 4.15 15.20
CA LEU A 435 -12.80 2.74 15.46
C LEU A 435 -14.02 1.89 15.16
N LEU A 436 -13.87 0.98 14.19
CA LEU A 436 -14.82 -0.08 13.94
C LEU A 436 -14.49 -1.29 14.84
N SER A 437 -15.51 -2.04 15.24
CA SER A 437 -15.33 -3.23 16.08
C SER A 437 -16.10 -4.42 15.55
N GLY A 438 -15.42 -5.57 15.50
CA GLY A 438 -16.00 -6.85 15.09
C GLY A 438 -16.00 -7.04 13.57
N THR A 439 -16.14 -8.29 13.14
CA THR A 439 -16.08 -8.68 11.72
C THR A 439 -17.26 -8.17 10.88
N LYS A 440 -18.32 -7.69 11.54
CA LYS A 440 -19.49 -7.02 10.96
C LYS A 440 -19.79 -5.77 11.78
N PRO A 441 -19.06 -4.68 11.57
CA PRO A 441 -19.15 -3.52 12.45
C PRO A 441 -20.55 -2.89 12.41
N THR A 442 -21.03 -2.48 13.58
CA THR A 442 -22.32 -1.81 13.76
C THR A 442 -22.12 -0.49 14.51
N PRO A 443 -22.79 0.61 14.11
CA PRO A 443 -23.70 0.72 12.96
C PRO A 443 -22.97 0.64 11.62
N VAL A 444 -23.69 0.22 10.57
CA VAL A 444 -23.20 0.17 9.18
C VAL A 444 -23.31 1.57 8.59
N ALA A 445 -22.26 2.38 8.74
CA ALA A 445 -22.21 3.77 8.29
C ALA A 445 -20.77 4.21 8.01
N TRP A 446 -20.61 5.28 7.24
CA TRP A 446 -19.32 5.94 7.01
C TRP A 446 -18.61 6.23 8.35
N PRO A 447 -17.37 5.74 8.57
CA PRO A 447 -16.68 5.90 9.85
C PRO A 447 -15.96 7.26 9.94
N HIS A 448 -16.54 8.32 9.39
CA HIS A 448 -15.98 9.69 9.45
C HIS A 448 -14.50 9.79 9.05
N GLN A 449 -14.07 9.06 8.01
CA GLN A 449 -12.67 9.09 7.60
C GLN A 449 -12.24 10.47 7.14
N GLN A 450 -11.17 10.94 7.74
CA GLN A 450 -10.52 12.18 7.40
C GLN A 450 -9.92 12.09 5.99
N LEU A 451 -9.92 13.23 5.29
CA LEU A 451 -9.18 13.45 4.09
C LEU A 451 -7.69 13.52 4.45
N GLU A 452 -6.94 12.52 4.01
CA GLU A 452 -5.49 12.43 4.10
C GLU A 452 -4.94 12.25 2.66
N PRO A 453 -4.81 13.35 1.88
CA PRO A 453 -4.50 13.25 0.46
C PRO A 453 -3.18 12.55 0.20
N CYS A 454 -3.13 11.87 -0.94
CA CYS A 454 -1.90 11.33 -1.48
C CYS A 454 -1.09 12.44 -2.16
N TYR A 455 0.23 12.44 -1.98
CA TYR A 455 1.11 13.45 -2.56
C TYR A 455 2.24 12.80 -3.36
N SER A 456 2.50 13.32 -4.56
CA SER A 456 3.60 12.88 -5.42
C SER A 456 4.43 14.04 -5.95
N TRP A 457 5.75 13.88 -5.90
CA TRP A 457 6.68 14.85 -6.48
C TRP A 457 8.06 14.28 -6.80
N ASN A 458 8.72 14.87 -7.78
CA ASN A 458 10.10 14.60 -8.15
C ASN A 458 10.41 13.12 -8.43
N ASN A 459 9.43 12.38 -8.95
CA ASN A 459 9.68 11.04 -9.50
C ASN A 459 10.01 11.17 -10.98
N ARG A 460 11.00 10.43 -11.46
CA ARG A 460 11.55 10.57 -12.82
C ARG A 460 11.67 9.23 -13.52
N ASN A 461 11.32 9.23 -14.80
CA ASN A 461 11.63 8.15 -15.72
C ASN A 461 12.97 8.43 -16.46
N PRO A 462 13.49 7.48 -17.26
CA PRO A 462 14.78 7.64 -17.93
C PRO A 462 14.84 8.83 -18.90
N ASP A 463 13.68 9.26 -19.42
CA ASP A 463 13.54 10.39 -20.35
C ASP A 463 13.37 11.73 -19.61
N GLY A 464 13.45 11.74 -18.27
CA GLY A 464 13.21 12.91 -17.42
C GLY A 464 11.72 13.25 -17.24
N GLY A 465 10.81 12.44 -17.78
CA GLY A 465 9.37 12.59 -17.61
C GLY A 465 8.91 12.23 -16.20
N HIS A 466 7.80 12.84 -15.78
CA HIS A 466 7.23 12.65 -14.45
C HIS A 466 6.61 11.26 -14.32
N ILE A 467 6.74 10.68 -13.13
CA ILE A 467 5.99 9.50 -12.71
C ILE A 467 5.02 9.94 -11.63
N ASP A 468 3.78 10.16 -12.02
CA ASP A 468 2.76 10.74 -11.14
C ASP A 468 1.91 9.68 -10.43
N LEU A 469 1.05 10.09 -9.50
CA LEU A 469 -0.07 9.25 -9.08
C LEU A 469 -1.19 9.38 -10.12
N GLY A 470 -1.84 8.27 -10.45
CA GLY A 470 -2.94 8.26 -11.41
C GLY A 470 -4.10 7.41 -10.91
N ALA A 471 -5.29 8.00 -10.76
CA ALA A 471 -6.49 7.22 -10.54
C ALA A 471 -6.71 6.27 -11.72
N ALA A 472 -6.93 4.99 -11.42
CA ALA A 472 -7.38 4.05 -12.41
C ALA A 472 -8.71 4.53 -12.97
N THR A 473 -8.94 4.26 -14.25
CA THR A 473 -10.08 4.83 -14.98
C THR A 473 -11.41 4.53 -14.26
N ALA A 474 -11.53 3.37 -13.59
CA ALA A 474 -12.75 2.88 -12.93
C ALA A 474 -12.80 3.19 -11.42
N ALA A 475 -11.95 4.09 -10.94
CA ALA A 475 -11.86 4.54 -9.55
C ALA A 475 -12.11 6.06 -9.48
N ASN A 476 -13.32 6.49 -9.86
CA ASN A 476 -13.61 7.91 -10.09
C ASN A 476 -13.95 8.69 -8.81
N SER A 477 -14.12 7.98 -7.69
CA SER A 477 -14.17 8.62 -6.38
C SER A 477 -12.79 9.15 -5.96
N ILE A 478 -11.70 8.76 -6.62
CA ILE A 478 -10.35 9.27 -6.36
C ILE A 478 -10.08 10.45 -7.32
N VAL A 479 -10.06 11.68 -6.78
CA VAL A 479 -10.07 12.91 -7.59
C VAL A 479 -8.76 13.69 -7.43
N LEU A 480 -8.16 14.06 -8.56
CA LEU A 480 -6.98 14.92 -8.61
C LEU A 480 -7.28 16.29 -8.01
N ASN A 481 -6.35 16.82 -7.21
CA ASN A 481 -6.47 18.04 -6.41
C ASN A 481 -7.58 17.99 -5.34
N ARG A 482 -7.96 16.79 -4.90
CA ARG A 482 -8.82 16.56 -3.75
C ARG A 482 -8.28 15.43 -2.90
N ASP A 483 -8.24 14.23 -3.48
CA ASP A 483 -7.79 12.99 -2.82
C ASP A 483 -6.31 12.71 -3.12
N TYR A 484 -5.78 13.24 -4.22
CA TYR A 484 -4.34 13.18 -4.53
C TYR A 484 -3.85 14.43 -5.26
N TYR A 485 -2.57 14.76 -5.11
CA TYR A 485 -1.90 15.91 -5.72
C TYR A 485 -0.58 15.47 -6.33
N ASN A 486 -0.35 15.86 -7.58
CA ASN A 486 0.87 15.56 -8.33
C ASN A 486 1.75 16.81 -8.48
N GLU A 487 3.02 16.58 -8.83
CA GLU A 487 3.97 17.64 -9.15
C GLU A 487 3.47 18.51 -10.30
N VAL A 488 3.63 19.83 -10.14
CA VAL A 488 3.44 20.75 -11.27
C VAL A 488 4.61 20.65 -12.23
N ALA A 489 4.30 20.50 -13.52
CA ALA A 489 5.30 20.48 -14.60
C ALA A 489 6.21 21.71 -14.57
N GLY A 490 7.50 21.52 -14.88
CA GLY A 490 8.49 22.61 -14.95
C GLY A 490 9.67 22.46 -14.00
N GLY A 491 9.70 21.39 -13.19
CA GLY A 491 10.84 21.04 -12.35
C GLY A 491 10.94 21.84 -11.05
N GLN A 492 12.18 22.02 -10.57
CA GLN A 492 12.44 22.70 -9.30
C GLN A 492 12.01 24.17 -9.33
N GLN A 493 11.46 24.64 -8.21
CA GLN A 493 11.11 26.04 -8.00
C GLN A 493 12.29 26.99 -8.06
N THR A 494 12.14 28.03 -8.88
CA THR A 494 13.13 29.10 -9.07
C THR A 494 12.74 30.42 -8.42
N SER A 495 11.46 30.60 -8.07
CA SER A 495 10.91 31.78 -7.38
C SER A 495 9.71 31.37 -6.52
N SER A 496 9.00 32.29 -5.86
CA SER A 496 7.77 31.97 -5.12
C SER A 496 6.53 31.74 -6.00
N THR A 497 6.66 31.85 -7.34
CA THR A 497 5.52 31.77 -8.27
C THR A 497 5.74 30.85 -9.46
N SER A 498 6.91 30.21 -9.59
CA SER A 498 7.23 29.38 -10.75
C SER A 498 8.14 28.19 -10.42
N PRO A 499 7.82 26.98 -10.93
CA PRO A 499 6.69 26.66 -11.84
C PRO A 499 5.32 26.50 -11.16
N PHE A 500 5.28 26.24 -9.86
CA PHE A 500 4.10 26.20 -8.99
C PHE A 500 3.88 27.54 -8.27
N ASN A 501 2.62 27.96 -8.22
CA ASN A 501 2.18 29.23 -7.66
C ASN A 501 1.18 29.07 -6.50
N GLY A 502 0.96 27.84 -6.00
CA GLY A 502 0.04 27.57 -4.91
C GLY A 502 -1.40 27.22 -5.31
N THR A 503 -1.77 27.21 -6.60
CA THR A 503 -3.18 27.02 -6.99
C THR A 503 -3.61 25.55 -7.11
N SER A 504 -2.72 24.66 -7.53
CA SER A 504 -3.03 23.25 -7.80
C SER A 504 -1.76 22.40 -7.75
N GLY A 505 -1.87 21.15 -7.28
CA GLY A 505 -0.76 20.20 -7.26
C GLY A 505 0.28 20.44 -6.15
N VAL A 506 1.50 20.00 -6.43
CA VAL A 506 2.66 20.01 -5.55
C VAL A 506 3.81 20.77 -6.20
N GLY A 507 4.37 21.76 -5.51
CA GLY A 507 5.66 22.36 -5.87
C GLY A 507 6.80 21.78 -5.05
N TRP A 508 8.05 21.94 -5.50
CA TRP A 508 9.22 21.56 -4.72
C TRP A 508 10.43 22.45 -5.00
N GLY A 509 11.27 22.67 -4.01
CA GLY A 509 12.47 23.51 -4.10
C GLY A 509 12.91 24.02 -2.72
N THR A 510 13.68 25.10 -2.66
CA THR A 510 14.09 25.68 -1.38
C THR A 510 12.91 26.31 -0.65
N LEU A 511 12.92 26.33 0.68
CA LEU A 511 11.85 26.92 1.49
C LEU A 511 11.61 28.40 1.14
N ALA A 512 12.67 29.12 0.77
CA ALA A 512 12.60 30.51 0.32
C ALA A 512 11.76 30.71 -0.97
N ASN A 513 11.68 29.67 -1.82
CA ASN A 513 10.92 29.68 -3.06
C ASN A 513 9.50 29.09 -2.89
N ARG A 514 9.04 28.82 -1.66
CA ARG A 514 7.66 28.40 -1.42
C ARG A 514 6.69 29.55 -1.71
N PRO A 515 5.57 29.30 -2.42
CA PRO A 515 4.54 30.31 -2.61
C PRO A 515 4.04 30.90 -1.29
N THR A 516 3.66 32.18 -1.31
CA THR A 516 3.13 32.86 -0.11
C THR A 516 1.71 32.43 0.23
N SER A 517 0.96 31.93 -0.75
CA SER A 517 -0.41 31.44 -0.62
C SER A 517 -0.58 30.05 -1.21
N GLY A 518 -1.64 29.36 -0.82
CA GLY A 518 -2.05 28.08 -1.38
C GLY A 518 -3.56 27.93 -1.42
N VAL A 519 -4.03 26.77 -1.88
CA VAL A 519 -5.45 26.41 -1.89
C VAL A 519 -5.69 25.28 -0.90
N GLY A 520 -6.70 25.44 -0.05
CA GLY A 520 -7.10 24.42 0.92
C GLY A 520 -7.77 23.24 0.24
N GLY A 521 -7.76 22.09 0.89
CA GLY A 521 -8.47 20.93 0.37
C GLY A 521 -9.98 21.16 0.37
N THR A 522 -10.71 20.19 -0.21
CA THR A 522 -12.17 20.13 -0.11
C THR A 522 -12.55 18.73 0.33
N ASP A 523 -13.02 18.60 1.57
CA ASP A 523 -13.55 17.34 2.08
C ASP A 523 -15.07 17.35 1.98
N ILE A 524 -15.61 16.66 0.97
CA ILE A 524 -17.06 16.58 0.72
C ILE A 524 -17.84 15.94 1.87
N THR A 525 -17.15 15.21 2.74
CA THR A 525 -17.77 14.53 3.90
C THR A 525 -17.93 15.47 5.09
N GLY A 526 -17.21 16.59 5.12
CA GLY A 526 -17.11 17.49 6.27
C GLY A 526 -16.35 16.90 7.47
N ALA A 527 -15.79 15.70 7.36
CA ALA A 527 -15.10 15.04 8.47
C ALA A 527 -13.82 15.79 8.87
N THR A 528 -13.13 16.39 7.89
CA THR A 528 -11.85 17.08 8.10
C THR A 528 -12.03 18.58 8.25
N THR A 529 -11.80 19.10 9.45
CA THR A 529 -11.75 20.55 9.65
C THR A 529 -10.52 21.13 8.96
N ASN A 530 -10.68 22.14 8.11
CA ASN A 530 -9.59 22.71 7.30
C ASN A 530 -8.82 21.60 6.54
N PRO A 531 -9.41 20.91 5.56
CA PRO A 531 -8.72 19.82 4.88
C PRO A 531 -7.38 20.26 4.24
N PRO A 532 -6.34 19.40 4.27
CA PRO A 532 -5.07 19.67 3.58
C PRO A 532 -5.28 19.77 2.06
N GLY A 533 -4.66 20.79 1.45
CA GLY A 533 -4.81 21.08 0.03
C GLY A 533 -3.52 20.95 -0.75
N THR A 534 -3.19 21.97 -1.53
CA THR A 534 -1.94 22.06 -2.30
C THR A 534 -0.73 21.92 -1.40
N ALA A 535 0.36 21.34 -1.92
CA ALA A 535 1.55 21.04 -1.14
C ALA A 535 2.84 21.66 -1.70
N TYR A 536 3.85 21.78 -0.84
CA TYR A 536 5.18 22.22 -1.19
C TYR A 536 6.24 21.39 -0.46
N TRP A 537 7.12 20.73 -1.20
CA TRP A 537 8.29 20.06 -0.65
C TRP A 537 9.48 21.03 -0.59
N ALA A 538 9.84 21.45 0.62
CA ALA A 538 11.04 22.24 0.86
C ALA A 538 12.25 21.30 0.97
N THR A 539 13.24 21.44 0.09
CA THR A 539 14.40 20.52 -0.02
C THR A 539 15.52 20.82 0.97
N ASP A 540 15.57 22.04 1.51
CA ASP A 540 16.65 22.59 2.31
C ASP A 540 16.33 22.66 3.81
N VAL A 541 15.16 22.17 4.23
CA VAL A 541 14.79 22.08 5.64
C VAL A 541 15.53 20.93 6.30
N ALA A 542 16.21 21.20 7.41
CA ALA A 542 16.90 20.17 8.16
C ALA A 542 15.92 19.14 8.76
N SER A 543 16.35 17.88 8.85
CA SER A 543 15.59 16.86 9.56
C SER A 543 15.46 17.21 11.04
N VAL A 544 14.28 17.00 11.61
CA VAL A 544 14.03 17.16 13.05
C VAL A 544 14.29 15.89 13.87
N ASN A 545 14.51 14.74 13.20
CA ASN A 545 14.62 13.42 13.83
C ASN A 545 16.00 12.77 13.63
N GLY A 546 17.04 13.56 13.36
CA GLY A 546 18.39 13.05 13.12
C GLY A 546 18.53 12.21 11.84
N SER A 547 17.59 12.34 10.89
CA SER A 547 17.73 11.73 9.56
C SER A 547 18.83 12.42 8.77
N THR A 548 19.57 11.66 7.96
CA THR A 548 20.43 12.23 6.91
C THR A 548 19.59 12.82 5.77
N ASP A 549 18.33 12.38 5.63
CA ASP A 549 17.38 12.93 4.68
C ASP A 549 16.98 14.35 5.07
N LYS A 550 17.14 15.27 4.12
CA LYS A 550 16.65 16.65 4.25
C LYS A 550 15.26 16.77 3.64
N GLY A 551 14.56 17.78 4.13
CA GLY A 551 13.36 18.30 3.52
C GLY A 551 12.11 18.13 4.38
N ALA A 552 11.06 18.83 3.94
CA ALA A 552 9.79 18.89 4.62
C ALA A 552 8.66 19.17 3.64
N LEU A 553 7.59 18.36 3.73
CA LEU A 553 6.35 18.62 3.02
C LEU A 553 5.50 19.57 3.86
N TYR A 554 5.16 20.72 3.29
CA TYR A 554 4.17 21.62 3.81
C TYR A 554 2.88 21.50 3.00
N VAL A 555 1.74 21.55 3.66
CA VAL A 555 0.42 21.59 3.01
C VAL A 555 -0.27 22.89 3.35
N TRP A 556 -1.03 23.44 2.41
CA TRP A 556 -1.87 24.59 2.70
C TRP A 556 -3.12 24.14 3.45
N ARG A 557 -3.31 24.68 4.66
CA ARG A 557 -4.41 24.33 5.56
C ARG A 557 -4.74 25.53 6.47
N GLY A 558 -6.03 25.86 6.58
CA GLY A 558 -6.49 26.89 7.53
C GLY A 558 -5.90 28.29 7.28
N GLY A 559 -5.59 28.62 6.01
CA GLY A 559 -5.05 29.93 5.64
C GLY A 559 -3.52 30.06 5.71
N GLY A 560 -2.78 28.95 5.91
CA GLY A 560 -1.32 28.98 5.93
C GLY A 560 -0.68 27.65 5.55
N TRP A 561 0.65 27.69 5.34
CA TRP A 561 1.48 26.50 5.14
C TRP A 561 1.79 25.83 6.48
N VAL A 562 1.36 24.58 6.63
CA VAL A 562 1.57 23.77 7.84
C VAL A 562 2.49 22.60 7.52
N LEU A 563 3.44 22.30 8.40
CA LEU A 563 4.29 21.10 8.28
C LEU A 563 3.40 19.86 8.34
N TYR A 564 3.47 19.03 7.30
CA TYR A 564 2.68 17.81 7.19
C TYR A 564 3.54 16.56 7.35
N TYR A 565 4.75 16.58 6.79
CA TYR A 565 5.63 15.43 6.78
C TYR A 565 7.10 15.82 6.73
N GLN A 566 7.91 15.09 7.49
CA GLN A 566 9.35 14.96 7.29
C GLN A 566 9.75 13.48 7.28
N PRO A 567 10.77 13.09 6.50
CA PRO A 567 11.25 11.72 6.50
C PRO A 567 11.68 11.29 7.91
N TYR A 568 11.26 10.09 8.31
CA TYR A 568 11.77 9.46 9.52
C TYR A 568 13.26 9.16 9.37
N THR A 569 13.97 9.00 10.50
CA THR A 569 15.41 8.80 10.58
C THR A 569 15.89 7.76 9.56
N TYR A 570 16.78 8.18 8.64
CA TYR A 570 17.54 7.35 7.73
C TYR A 570 19.04 7.48 8.04
N PRO A 571 19.82 6.38 8.02
CA PRO A 571 19.35 4.99 8.09
C PRO A 571 18.42 4.74 9.30
N HIS A 572 17.53 3.76 9.20
CA HIS A 572 16.59 3.46 10.29
C HIS A 572 17.35 3.22 11.60
N PRO A 573 16.88 3.65 12.79
CA PRO A 573 17.67 3.55 14.03
C PRO A 573 18.11 2.13 14.44
N LEU A 574 17.50 1.09 13.87
CA LEU A 574 17.91 -0.32 14.06
C LEU A 574 19.11 -0.72 13.20
N THR A 575 19.56 0.10 12.25
CA THR A 575 20.68 -0.18 11.35
C THR A 575 22.04 0.25 11.90
N ARG A 576 22.10 0.68 13.17
CA ARG A 576 23.33 1.12 13.85
C ARG A 576 24.52 0.19 13.55
N ASP A 577 25.66 0.84 13.29
CA ASP A 577 26.96 0.29 12.86
C ASP A 577 27.18 0.14 11.34
N LEU A 578 26.27 0.64 10.50
CA LEU A 578 26.49 0.75 9.04
C LEU A 578 26.49 2.21 8.62
N GLN A 579 27.52 2.63 7.88
CA GLN A 579 27.47 3.92 7.18
C GLN A 579 26.45 3.80 6.04
N PRO A 580 25.57 4.79 5.82
CA PRO A 580 24.72 4.81 4.64
C PRO A 580 25.58 4.64 3.37
N PRO A 581 25.09 3.97 2.32
CA PRO A 581 25.86 3.77 1.10
C PRO A 581 26.36 5.12 0.55
N SER A 582 27.69 5.31 0.50
CA SER A 582 28.31 6.59 0.08
C SER A 582 28.12 6.92 -1.40
N ASN A 583 27.43 6.06 -2.16
CA ASN A 583 27.43 6.05 -3.62
C ASN A 583 26.04 6.32 -4.22
N LEU A 584 25.01 6.60 -3.40
CA LEU A 584 23.73 7.08 -3.90
C LEU A 584 23.84 8.58 -4.19
N GLN A 585 24.35 8.91 -5.38
CA GLN A 585 24.23 10.26 -5.90
C GLN A 585 22.83 10.47 -6.47
N VAL A 586 22.15 11.52 -6.00
CA VAL A 586 21.09 12.16 -6.77
C VAL A 586 21.76 12.68 -8.04
N VAL A 587 21.51 12.03 -9.18
CA VAL A 587 21.94 12.58 -10.47
C VAL A 587 21.14 13.88 -10.67
N PRO A 588 21.82 15.04 -10.85
CA PRO A 588 21.16 16.33 -11.01
C PRO A 588 20.15 16.38 -12.16
#